data_AF-X1CGJ7-F1
#
_entry.id   AF-X1CGJ7-F1
#
_cell.length_a   1.000
_cell.length_b   1.000
_cell.length_c   1.000
_cell.angle_alpha   90.00
_cell.angle_beta   90.00
_cell.angle_gamma   90.00
#
_symmetry.space_group_name_H-M   'P 1'
#
loop_
_entity.id
_entity.type
_entity.pdbx_description
1 polymer ?
#
loop_
_entity_poly.entity_id
_entity_poly.type
_entity_poly.pdbx_seq_one_letter_code
_entity_poly.pdbx_strand_id
1 'polypeptide(L)'
;LDTSAAEKIAGVGFGPGLATFFVSDSGLFFSSSGVLSLIVGASSPSFDLEYYHFGKKKNKPYYFGPGMLGKVKLEFGKKDFGSIETGFSQYWVHSIYTDADEFLTILSLNIKYDLSIKSQISLGYDYYLRHASLQERYFTGAKPVVRALYIYKF
;
A
#
# COMPACT_ATOMS: atom_id res chain seq x y z
N LEU A 1 8.85 -24.22 8.98
CA LEU A 1 9.15 -22.86 8.46
C LEU A 1 7.82 -22.16 8.28
N ASP A 2 7.56 -21.17 9.12
CA ASP A 2 6.28 -20.45 9.20
C ASP A 2 6.07 -19.63 7.91
N THR A 3 5.25 -20.15 7.00
CA THR A 3 4.95 -19.56 5.69
C THR A 3 4.05 -18.33 5.76
N SER A 4 3.68 -17.86 6.96
CA SER A 4 2.89 -16.63 7.16
C SER A 4 3.58 -15.37 6.61
N ALA A 5 4.91 -15.38 6.47
CA ALA A 5 5.64 -14.30 5.82
C ALA A 5 5.40 -14.22 4.30
N ALA A 6 5.07 -15.35 3.64
CA ALA A 6 4.81 -15.42 2.19
C ALA A 6 3.36 -15.10 1.81
N GLU A 7 2.46 -14.93 2.79
CA GLU A 7 1.11 -14.39 2.59
C GLU A 7 1.06 -12.86 2.56
N LYS A 8 2.20 -12.20 2.76
CA LYS A 8 2.32 -10.76 2.60
C LYS A 8 2.27 -10.45 1.12
N ILE A 9 1.18 -9.77 0.73
CA ILE A 9 0.95 -9.18 -0.60
C ILE A 9 2.23 -8.45 -1.02
N ALA A 10 3.08 -9.12 -1.80
CA ALA A 10 4.25 -8.52 -2.42
C ALA A 10 3.80 -7.98 -3.78
N GLY A 11 2.96 -6.95 -3.74
CA GLY A 11 2.61 -6.13 -4.90
C GLY A 11 3.81 -5.30 -5.31
N VAL A 12 4.79 -5.93 -5.97
CA VAL A 12 5.93 -5.20 -6.55
C VAL A 12 5.52 -4.81 -7.97
N GLY A 13 5.45 -3.50 -8.20
CA GLY A 13 5.13 -2.92 -9.49
C GLY A 13 6.27 -2.05 -9.99
N PHE A 14 6.57 -2.11 -11.29
CA PHE A 14 7.48 -1.18 -11.97
C PHE A 14 6.79 -0.60 -13.20
N GLY A 15 6.96 0.71 -13.42
CA GLY A 15 6.54 1.34 -14.67
C GLY A 15 6.62 2.86 -14.64
N PRO A 16 6.36 3.51 -15.79
CA PRO A 16 6.41 4.95 -15.91
C PRO A 16 5.20 5.60 -15.23
N GLY A 17 5.42 6.74 -14.59
CA GLY A 17 4.37 7.48 -13.91
C GLY A 17 4.65 8.97 -13.81
N LEU A 18 3.58 9.71 -13.54
CA LEU A 18 3.59 11.11 -13.18
C LEU A 18 3.60 11.21 -11.65
N ALA A 19 4.52 12.01 -11.10
CA ALA A 19 4.51 12.38 -9.70
C ALA A 19 4.38 13.90 -9.57
N THR A 20 3.44 14.35 -8.76
CA THR A 20 3.19 15.77 -8.46
C THR A 20 3.44 16.00 -6.98
N PHE A 21 4.19 17.05 -6.64
CA PHE A 21 4.48 17.42 -5.27
C PHE A 21 4.17 18.89 -5.08
N PHE A 22 3.47 19.22 -4.01
CA PHE A 22 3.21 20.58 -3.58
C PHE A 22 3.54 20.68 -2.10
N VAL A 23 4.42 21.62 -1.74
CA VAL A 23 4.76 21.90 -0.35
C VAL A 23 4.60 23.40 -0.14
N SER A 24 3.77 23.77 0.80
CA SER A 24 3.59 25.15 1.26
C SER A 24 4.19 25.26 2.65
N ASP A 25 5.30 25.99 2.75
CA ASP A 25 6.02 26.20 4.00
C ASP A 25 5.65 27.55 4.61
N SER A 26 4.87 27.50 5.70
CA SER A 26 4.66 28.59 6.65
C SER A 26 4.73 28.00 8.06
N GLY A 27 4.52 28.77 9.13
CA GLY A 27 4.48 28.20 10.49
C GLY A 27 3.53 27.00 10.62
N LEU A 28 2.50 26.95 9.77
CA LEU A 28 1.74 25.76 9.40
C LEU A 28 2.19 25.27 8.02
N PHE A 29 2.48 23.97 7.90
CA PHE A 29 2.87 23.38 6.62
C PHE A 29 1.75 22.52 6.05
N PHE A 30 1.64 22.55 4.73
CA PHE A 30 0.80 21.67 3.95
C PHE A 30 1.62 21.02 2.85
N SER A 31 1.56 19.70 2.77
CA SER A 31 2.20 18.91 1.73
C SER A 31 1.15 18.05 1.04
N SER A 32 1.17 18.05 -0.28
CA SER A 32 0.39 17.17 -1.12
C SER A 32 1.32 16.46 -2.08
N SER A 33 1.14 15.15 -2.22
CA SER A 33 1.82 14.37 -3.23
C SER A 33 0.84 13.45 -3.93
N GLY A 34 0.98 13.38 -5.25
CA GLY A 34 0.19 12.55 -6.13
C GLY A 34 1.11 11.71 -7.00
N VAL A 35 0.81 10.43 -7.17
CA VAL A 35 1.51 9.54 -8.09
C VAL A 35 0.45 8.81 -8.91
N LEU A 36 0.61 8.85 -10.23
CA LEU A 36 -0.16 8.03 -11.15
C LEU A 36 0.82 7.29 -12.04
N SER A 37 0.81 5.96 -12.01
CA SER A 37 1.76 5.13 -12.74
C SER A 37 1.05 3.98 -13.43
N LEU A 38 1.49 3.68 -14.65
CA LEU A 38 1.31 2.34 -15.19
C LEU A 38 2.31 1.43 -14.51
N ILE A 39 1.91 0.22 -14.16
CA ILE A 39 2.76 -0.76 -13.49
C ILE A 39 2.61 -2.11 -14.17
N VAL A 40 3.66 -2.92 -14.14
CA VAL A 40 3.53 -4.37 -14.26
C VAL A 40 3.65 -4.92 -12.85
N GLY A 41 2.56 -5.48 -12.33
CA GLY A 41 2.47 -5.95 -10.95
C GLY A 41 2.34 -7.46 -10.87
N ALA A 42 2.93 -8.04 -9.83
CA ALA A 42 2.63 -9.39 -9.40
C ALA A 42 1.93 -9.35 -8.05
N SER A 43 0.92 -10.19 -7.84
CA SER A 43 0.41 -10.52 -6.51
C SER A 43 0.34 -12.03 -6.39
N SER A 44 1.01 -12.54 -5.36
CA SER A 44 0.94 -13.95 -5.01
C SER A 44 0.08 -14.11 -3.77
N PRO A 45 -0.85 -15.05 -3.78
CA PRO A 45 -1.19 -15.77 -2.57
C PRO A 45 -0.32 -17.03 -2.56
N SER A 46 0.81 -17.01 -1.85
CA SER A 46 1.71 -18.14 -1.58
C SER A 46 2.48 -18.76 -2.77
N PHE A 47 3.82 -18.69 -2.71
CA PHE A 47 4.74 -19.52 -3.51
C PHE A 47 4.83 -20.90 -2.84
N ASP A 48 4.52 -21.99 -3.57
CA ASP A 48 4.68 -23.35 -3.07
C ASP A 48 6.08 -23.88 -3.44
N LEU A 49 7.01 -23.78 -2.49
CA LEU A 49 8.40 -24.21 -2.64
C LEU A 49 8.54 -25.70 -2.95
N GLU A 50 7.56 -26.51 -2.59
CA GLU A 50 7.65 -27.98 -2.67
C GLU A 50 7.44 -28.50 -4.09
N TYR A 51 6.75 -27.73 -4.95
CA TYR A 51 6.39 -28.15 -6.30
C TYR A 51 6.90 -27.22 -7.41
N TYR A 52 7.68 -26.17 -7.07
CA TYR A 52 8.14 -25.15 -8.04
C TYR A 52 7.03 -24.62 -8.97
N HIS A 53 5.79 -24.55 -8.44
CA HIS A 53 4.63 -24.13 -9.23
C HIS A 53 4.16 -22.75 -8.80
N PHE A 54 4.05 -21.85 -9.78
CA PHE A 54 3.32 -20.59 -9.62
C PHE A 54 1.81 -20.87 -9.67
N GLY A 55 1.05 -20.39 -8.68
CA GLY A 55 -0.40 -20.27 -8.80
C GLY A 55 -1.23 -21.56 -8.78
N LYS A 56 -0.77 -22.65 -8.15
CA LYS A 56 -1.64 -23.80 -7.84
C LYS A 56 -1.64 -24.14 -6.36
N LYS A 57 -2.75 -23.80 -5.69
CA LYS A 57 -3.25 -24.63 -4.59
C LYS A 57 -4.78 -24.64 -4.58
N LYS A 58 -5.37 -25.06 -5.69
CA LYS A 58 -6.82 -25.34 -5.86
C LYS A 58 -7.82 -24.20 -5.52
N ASN A 59 -7.40 -23.04 -5.01
CA ASN A 59 -8.32 -21.98 -4.54
C ASN A 59 -7.72 -20.56 -4.36
N LYS A 60 -6.50 -20.26 -4.84
CA LYS A 60 -5.94 -18.90 -4.74
C LYS A 60 -5.19 -18.50 -6.03
N PRO A 61 -5.75 -17.65 -6.89
CA PRO A 61 -5.17 -17.27 -8.20
C PRO A 61 -3.94 -16.38 -8.01
N TYR A 62 -2.92 -16.58 -8.85
CA TYR A 62 -1.77 -15.71 -8.98
C TYR A 62 -2.11 -14.61 -9.99
N TYR A 63 -1.95 -13.34 -9.61
CA TYR A 63 -2.18 -12.20 -10.49
C TYR A 63 -0.84 -11.69 -10.98
N PHE A 64 -0.63 -11.68 -12.29
CA PHE A 64 0.56 -11.05 -12.87
C PHE A 64 0.20 -10.40 -14.18
N GLY A 65 0.50 -9.11 -14.28
CA GLY A 65 0.30 -8.40 -15.54
C GLY A 65 0.29 -6.89 -15.42
N PRO A 66 -0.17 -6.22 -16.48
CA PRO A 66 -0.24 -4.77 -16.50
C PRO A 66 -1.29 -4.28 -15.49
N GLY A 67 -1.09 -3.06 -15.04
CA GLY A 67 -1.88 -2.46 -14.00
C GLY A 67 -1.67 -0.96 -13.90
N MET A 68 -2.37 -0.37 -12.95
CA MET A 68 -2.30 1.05 -12.67
C MET A 68 -2.20 1.27 -11.16
N LEU A 69 -1.36 2.23 -10.77
CA LEU A 69 -1.21 2.70 -9.41
C LEU A 69 -1.59 4.18 -9.36
N GLY A 70 -2.63 4.51 -8.61
CA GLY A 70 -2.94 5.87 -8.19
C GLY A 70 -2.66 6.03 -6.70
N LYS A 71 -1.91 7.06 -6.31
CA LYS A 71 -1.64 7.37 -4.90
C LYS A 71 -1.76 8.86 -4.70
N VAL A 72 -2.54 9.27 -3.71
CA VAL A 72 -2.65 10.65 -3.25
C VAL A 72 -2.36 10.66 -1.76
N LYS A 73 -1.56 11.61 -1.33
CA LYS A 73 -1.15 11.76 0.05
C LYS A 73 -1.16 13.23 0.41
N LEU A 74 -1.85 13.56 1.51
CA LEU A 74 -1.97 14.91 2.04
C LEU A 74 -1.41 14.90 3.46
N GLU A 75 -0.60 15.88 3.80
CA GLU A 75 -0.04 16.06 5.13
C GLU A 75 -0.23 17.51 5.55
N PHE A 76 -0.86 17.71 6.70
CA PHE A 76 -1.09 19.00 7.32
C PHE A 76 -0.41 18.98 8.67
N GLY A 77 0.39 19.99 8.98
CA GLY A 77 1.10 20.01 10.25
C GLY A 77 1.56 21.37 10.68
N LYS A 78 2.15 21.38 11.87
CA LYS A 78 2.82 22.54 12.44
C LYS A 78 4.23 22.13 12.81
N LYS A 79 5.20 22.96 12.42
CA LYS A 79 6.59 22.76 12.79
C LYS A 79 6.71 22.69 14.32
N ASP A 80 7.48 21.72 14.81
CA ASP A 80 7.74 21.47 16.24
C ASP A 80 6.54 21.01 17.08
N PHE A 81 5.40 20.67 16.45
CA PHE A 81 4.23 20.11 17.13
C PHE A 81 3.87 18.73 16.58
N GLY A 82 3.91 18.59 15.26
CA GLY A 82 3.55 17.34 14.58
C GLY A 82 2.70 17.57 13.33
N SER A 83 2.18 16.48 12.79
CA SER A 83 1.38 16.49 11.57
C SER A 83 0.37 15.37 11.51
N ILE A 84 -0.67 15.59 10.71
CA ILE A 84 -1.65 14.58 10.34
C ILE A 84 -1.49 14.35 8.86
N GLU A 85 -1.29 13.09 8.52
CA GLU A 85 -1.08 12.61 7.18
C GLU A 85 -2.23 11.67 6.82
N THR A 86 -2.89 11.93 5.69
CA THR A 86 -3.89 11.04 5.11
C THR A 86 -3.42 10.61 3.73
N GLY A 87 -3.75 9.39 3.36
CA GLY A 87 -3.36 8.82 2.08
C GLY A 87 -4.45 7.92 1.52
N PHE A 88 -4.59 7.99 0.22
CA PHE A 88 -5.41 7.10 -0.58
C PHE A 88 -4.50 6.47 -1.63
N SER A 89 -4.46 5.16 -1.70
CA SER A 89 -3.76 4.43 -2.76
C SER A 89 -4.70 3.41 -3.37
N GLN A 90 -4.72 3.33 -4.69
CA GLN A 90 -5.47 2.35 -5.44
C GLN A 90 -4.52 1.67 -6.42
N TYR A 91 -4.52 0.35 -6.35
CA TYR A 91 -3.75 -0.54 -7.21
C TYR A 91 -4.75 -1.37 -7.99
N TRP A 92 -4.58 -1.44 -9.29
CA TRP A 92 -5.28 -2.35 -10.17
C TRP A 92 -4.25 -3.16 -10.94
N VAL A 93 -4.42 -4.48 -11.01
CA VAL A 93 -3.58 -5.38 -11.80
C VAL A 93 -4.48 -6.36 -12.53
N HIS A 94 -4.31 -6.43 -13.85
CA HIS A 94 -4.94 -7.45 -14.68
C HIS A 94 -4.01 -8.65 -14.80
N SER A 95 -4.53 -9.87 -14.67
CA SER A 95 -3.74 -11.09 -14.80
C SER A 95 -3.65 -11.54 -16.26
N ILE A 96 -2.44 -11.78 -16.75
CA ILE A 96 -2.19 -12.27 -18.12
C ILE A 96 -2.52 -13.77 -18.24
N TYR A 97 -2.41 -14.51 -17.14
CA TYR A 97 -2.57 -15.97 -17.12
C TYR A 97 -4.01 -16.43 -16.94
N THR A 98 -4.87 -15.54 -16.44
CA THR A 98 -6.26 -15.81 -16.10
C THR A 98 -7.03 -14.53 -16.35
N ASP A 99 -8.16 -14.57 -17.05
CA ASP A 99 -9.01 -13.39 -17.27
C ASP A 99 -9.61 -12.91 -15.94
N ALA A 100 -8.81 -12.13 -15.21
CA ALA A 100 -9.05 -11.81 -13.80
C ALA A 100 -8.34 -10.52 -13.40
N ASP A 101 -9.05 -9.72 -12.62
CA ASP A 101 -8.58 -8.44 -12.13
C ASP A 101 -8.44 -8.46 -10.62
N GLU A 102 -7.44 -7.75 -10.14
CA GLU A 102 -7.26 -7.47 -8.73
C GLU A 102 -7.22 -5.97 -8.48
N PHE A 103 -7.97 -5.56 -7.47
CA PHE A 103 -8.05 -4.21 -6.96
C PHE A 103 -7.65 -4.20 -5.49
N LEU A 104 -6.71 -3.33 -5.13
CA LEU A 104 -6.33 -3.06 -3.76
C LEU A 104 -6.47 -1.57 -3.50
N THR A 105 -7.35 -1.22 -2.57
CA THR A 105 -7.49 0.14 -2.06
C THR A 105 -6.92 0.21 -0.65
N ILE A 106 -6.05 1.19 -0.41
CA ILE A 106 -5.43 1.45 0.88
C ILE A 106 -5.83 2.86 1.30
N LEU A 107 -6.54 2.95 2.41
CA LEU A 107 -6.78 4.21 3.11
C LEU A 107 -5.83 4.28 4.29
N SER A 108 -5.01 5.32 4.38
CA SER A 108 -4.05 5.50 5.46
C SER A 108 -4.32 6.80 6.19
N LEU A 109 -4.35 6.76 7.52
CA LEU A 109 -4.34 7.92 8.40
C LEU A 109 -3.14 7.78 9.33
N ASN A 110 -2.33 8.81 9.47
CA ASN A 110 -1.15 8.79 10.32
C ASN A 110 -1.06 10.10 11.09
N ILE A 111 -0.99 10.00 12.41
CA ILE A 111 -0.81 11.12 13.32
C ILE A 111 0.63 11.07 13.81
N LYS A 112 1.38 12.12 13.52
CA LYS A 112 2.76 12.30 13.95
C LYS A 112 2.81 13.40 15.00
N TYR A 113 3.51 13.14 16.10
CA TYR A 113 3.72 14.10 17.17
C TYR A 113 5.21 14.27 17.42
N ASP A 114 5.68 15.51 17.40
CA ASP A 114 7.07 15.84 17.62
C ASP A 114 7.33 15.95 19.13
N LEU A 115 8.09 15.00 19.67
CA LEU A 115 8.50 15.03 21.09
C LEU A 115 9.67 15.99 21.29
N SER A 116 10.54 16.07 20.29
CA SER A 116 11.74 16.90 20.27
C SER A 116 12.15 17.16 18.83
N ILE A 117 13.15 18.03 18.64
CA ILE A 117 13.79 18.28 17.34
C ILE A 117 14.31 16.97 16.71
N LYS A 118 14.70 16.00 17.55
CA LYS A 118 15.31 14.72 17.13
C LYS A 118 14.39 13.51 17.26
N SER A 119 13.17 13.65 17.77
CA SER A 119 12.29 12.50 18.01
C SER A 119 10.83 12.78 17.73
N GLN A 120 10.17 11.79 17.16
CA GLN A 120 8.77 11.84 16.77
C GLN A 120 8.09 10.51 17.07
N ILE A 121 6.88 10.56 17.61
CA ILE A 121 5.99 9.40 17.67
C ILE A 121 5.03 9.47 16.49
N SER A 122 4.79 8.34 15.83
CA SER A 122 3.85 8.21 14.73
C SER A 122 2.87 7.08 15.03
N LEU A 123 1.58 7.40 14.98
CA LEU A 123 0.46 6.47 15.11
C LEU A 123 -0.27 6.40 13.77
N GLY A 124 -0.11 5.29 13.08
CA GLY A 124 -0.73 5.01 11.80
C GLY A 124 -1.89 4.04 11.92
N TYR A 125 -2.91 4.27 11.11
CA TYR A 125 -4.00 3.37 10.84
C TYR A 125 -4.13 3.20 9.33
N ASP A 126 -4.01 1.97 8.85
CA ASP A 126 -4.26 1.63 7.46
C ASP A 126 -5.48 0.72 7.37
N TYR A 127 -6.33 0.98 6.39
CA TYR A 127 -7.47 0.16 6.06
C TYR A 127 -7.31 -0.37 4.64
N TYR A 128 -7.12 -1.68 4.54
CA TYR A 128 -6.91 -2.38 3.28
C TYR A 128 -8.23 -2.99 2.80
N LEU A 129 -8.65 -2.60 1.60
CA LEU A 129 -9.79 -3.16 0.88
C LEU A 129 -9.25 -3.90 -0.34
N ARG A 130 -9.37 -5.22 -0.32
CA ARG A 130 -8.95 -6.08 -1.43
C ARG A 130 -10.17 -6.69 -2.11
N HIS A 131 -10.23 -6.55 -3.42
CA HIS A 131 -11.25 -7.13 -4.27
C HIS A 131 -10.57 -7.78 -5.46
N ALA A 132 -10.84 -9.05 -5.71
CA ALA A 132 -10.18 -9.78 -6.79
C ALA A 132 -11.17 -10.74 -7.43
N SER A 133 -11.36 -10.66 -8.74
CA SER A 133 -12.50 -11.27 -9.44
C SER A 133 -12.55 -12.79 -9.33
N LEU A 134 -11.39 -13.46 -9.28
CA LEU A 134 -11.32 -14.91 -9.06
C LEU A 134 -11.35 -15.30 -7.57
N GLN A 135 -11.15 -14.34 -6.67
CA GLN A 135 -11.14 -14.56 -5.22
C GLN A 135 -12.47 -14.18 -4.55
N GLU A 136 -13.41 -13.58 -5.28
CA GLU A 136 -14.78 -13.27 -4.81
C GLU A 136 -15.54 -14.49 -4.28
N ARG A 137 -15.17 -15.71 -4.70
CA ARG A 137 -15.74 -16.93 -4.12
C ARG A 137 -15.22 -17.30 -2.74
N TYR A 138 -14.13 -16.68 -2.25
CA TYR A 138 -13.46 -17.12 -1.01
C TYR A 138 -12.87 -16.04 -0.09
N PHE A 139 -12.59 -14.80 -0.54
CA PHE A 139 -12.04 -13.78 0.36
C PHE A 139 -12.18 -12.33 -0.16
N THR A 140 -13.30 -11.67 0.15
CA THR A 140 -13.40 -10.20 0.21
C THR A 140 -13.17 -9.81 1.66
N GLY A 141 -12.06 -9.13 1.95
CA GLY A 141 -11.66 -8.87 3.32
C GLY A 141 -11.16 -7.45 3.51
N ALA A 142 -11.88 -6.69 4.34
CA ALA A 142 -11.35 -5.48 4.94
C ALA A 142 -10.38 -5.84 6.06
N LYS A 143 -9.14 -5.36 5.99
CA LYS A 143 -8.14 -5.58 7.05
C LYS A 143 -7.68 -4.24 7.63
N PRO A 144 -8.06 -3.91 8.88
CA PRO A 144 -7.46 -2.79 9.58
C PRO A 144 -6.08 -3.16 10.10
N VAL A 145 -5.14 -2.22 10.03
CA VAL A 145 -3.79 -2.36 10.58
C VAL A 145 -3.45 -1.10 11.37
N VAL A 146 -3.10 -1.28 12.64
CA VAL A 146 -2.58 -0.21 13.50
C VAL A 146 -1.07 -0.32 13.54
N ARG A 147 -0.39 0.82 13.41
CA ARG A 147 1.07 0.94 13.52
C ARG A 147 1.39 2.01 14.56
N ALA A 148 2.32 1.70 15.45
CA ALA A 148 2.91 2.68 16.35
C ALA A 148 4.42 2.65 16.13
N LEU A 149 5.01 3.80 15.85
CA LEU A 149 6.42 3.95 15.50
C LEU A 149 7.03 5.06 16.34
N TYR A 150 8.23 4.80 16.86
CA TYR A 150 9.11 5.84 17.38
C TYR A 150 10.17 6.12 16.32
N ILE A 151 10.24 7.36 15.87
CA ILE A 151 11.09 7.80 14.76
C ILE A 151 12.15 8.75 15.32
N TYR A 152 13.42 8.40 15.11
CA TYR A 152 14.55 9.28 15.39
C TYR A 152 14.89 10.08 14.13
N LYS A 153 14.91 11.42 14.25
CA LYS A 153 15.24 12.36 13.18
C LYS A 153 16.73 12.70 13.28
N PHE A 154 17.49 12.40 12.21
CA PHE A 154 18.93 12.66 12.11
C PHE A 154 19.20 13.98 11.39
#